data_AF-A0A2H1L870-F1
#
_entry.id   AF-A0A2H1L870-F1
#
_cell.length_a   1.000
_cell.length_b   1.000
_cell.length_c   1.000
_cell.angle_alpha   90.00
_cell.angle_beta   90.00
_cell.angle_gamma   90.00
#
_symmetry.space_group_name_H-M   'P 1'
#
loop_
_entity.id
_entity.type
_entity.pdbx_description
1 polymer ?
#
loop_
_entity_poly.entity_id
_entity_poly.type
_entity_poly.pdbx_seq_one_letter_code
_entity_poly.pdbx_strand_id
1 'polypeptide(L)'
;MTRHTRPDADRRPRRATRGGDRSATFGAGRRAVVLVVSTSGYAGEAEDATGPLLAGWLGERGYRVDAPQIVPDGPAVGNALRRHVLDGPEEERPRVIVTTGGTGLAPEDTTPEETRSILDKEATGIVQALVDHGLAKLPEAAMSRGTAGACDRTFVVNLPGSVGGVKDGITILDPILHHIQAQLENVGDGVHAPRGRAAEADAALPATEPFSVLPSPEPVGGSPAAVEPVGGSPAAVEPMPEPFAWGRVTNEPLDLTAAEARVKTPQTGALAVFHGVVRDHDSGRDDVVGLAYTAHPQAQSVLDEVLAEAVADHPGVRMSVEHRIGELRVGEDALLVTVASAHRREAFTACAELVDRVKARVPIWKRQDYSDGGHDWVGVE
;
A
#
# COMPACT_ATOMS: atom_id res chain seq x y z
N MET A 1 29.40 -68.68 -9.97
CA MET A 1 29.30 -68.67 -8.49
C MET A 1 29.61 -67.25 -8.02
N THR A 2 28.76 -66.44 -7.40
CA THR A 2 27.33 -66.47 -7.10
C THR A 2 26.99 -65.01 -6.79
N ARG A 3 26.13 -64.34 -7.58
CA ARG A 3 25.60 -63.01 -7.21
C ARG A 3 24.55 -63.22 -6.13
N HIS A 4 24.76 -62.69 -4.93
CA HIS A 4 23.73 -62.65 -3.90
C HIS A 4 22.83 -61.43 -4.10
N THR A 5 21.68 -61.67 -4.73
CA THR A 5 20.52 -60.80 -4.68
C THR A 5 19.78 -61.06 -3.37
N ARG A 6 19.59 -60.02 -2.54
CA ARG A 6 18.53 -59.97 -1.52
C ARG A 6 17.29 -59.32 -2.17
N PRO A 7 16.09 -59.93 -2.07
CA PRO A 7 14.87 -59.28 -2.51
C PRO A 7 14.32 -58.44 -1.36
N ASP A 8 14.23 -57.12 -1.54
CA ASP A 8 13.48 -56.26 -0.63
C ASP A 8 12.05 -56.14 -1.16
N ALA A 9 11.21 -57.05 -0.70
CA ALA A 9 9.79 -57.12 -0.98
C ALA A 9 9.02 -56.52 0.20
N ASP A 10 8.99 -55.19 0.31
CA ASP A 10 7.90 -54.50 1.02
C ASP A 10 7.79 -53.02 0.62
N ARG A 11 7.28 -52.75 -0.59
CA ARG A 11 6.84 -51.40 -0.97
C ARG A 11 5.34 -51.42 -1.20
N ARG A 12 4.58 -51.29 -0.10
CA ARG A 12 3.14 -51.00 -0.16
C ARG A 12 2.92 -49.83 -1.13
N PRO A 13 1.98 -49.92 -2.08
CA PRO A 13 1.70 -48.82 -2.98
C PRO A 13 1.24 -47.62 -2.16
N ARG A 14 1.98 -46.50 -2.28
CA ARG A 14 1.54 -45.22 -1.74
C ARG A 14 0.18 -44.92 -2.34
N ARG A 15 -0.83 -44.90 -1.47
CA ARG A 15 -2.20 -44.52 -1.78
C ARG A 15 -2.15 -43.22 -2.57
N ALA A 16 -2.47 -43.28 -3.87
CA ALA A 16 -2.67 -42.09 -4.68
C ALA A 16 -3.76 -41.26 -4.00
N THR A 17 -3.35 -40.20 -3.32
CA THR A 17 -4.26 -39.15 -2.88
C THR A 17 -4.81 -38.54 -4.16
N ARG A 18 -6.07 -38.83 -4.44
CA ARG A 18 -6.90 -38.13 -5.43
C ARG A 18 -6.80 -36.63 -5.16
N GLY A 19 -5.86 -35.96 -5.83
CA GLY A 19 -5.85 -34.51 -5.99
C GLY A 19 -6.96 -34.17 -6.98
N GLY A 20 -8.18 -34.03 -6.46
CA GLY A 20 -9.28 -33.47 -7.23
C GLY A 20 -8.93 -32.04 -7.58
N ASP A 21 -9.05 -31.73 -8.87
CA ASP A 21 -8.99 -30.42 -9.50
C ASP A 21 -9.89 -29.41 -8.77
N ARG A 22 -9.31 -28.74 -7.77
CA ARG A 22 -9.90 -27.57 -7.08
C ARG A 22 -9.35 -26.26 -7.65
N SER A 23 -8.59 -26.34 -8.76
CA SER A 23 -7.81 -25.22 -9.33
C SER A 23 -8.60 -24.38 -10.32
N ALA A 24 -9.57 -24.95 -11.05
CA ALA A 24 -10.20 -24.22 -12.15
C ALA A 24 -11.07 -23.00 -11.75
N THR A 25 -11.42 -22.82 -10.46
CA THR A 25 -12.42 -21.81 -10.04
C THR A 25 -12.06 -21.04 -8.78
N PHE A 26 -10.77 -20.95 -8.40
CA PHE A 26 -10.40 -20.21 -7.18
C PHE A 26 -10.73 -18.71 -7.25
N GLY A 27 -10.88 -18.14 -8.44
CA GLY A 27 -11.34 -16.76 -8.64
C GLY A 27 -12.86 -16.57 -8.44
N ALA A 28 -13.64 -17.64 -8.26
CA ALA A 28 -15.10 -17.56 -8.17
C ALA A 28 -15.54 -16.59 -7.07
N GLY A 29 -16.47 -15.69 -7.43
CA GLY A 29 -16.99 -14.66 -6.53
C GLY A 29 -16.04 -13.49 -6.26
N ARG A 30 -14.86 -13.47 -6.90
CA ARG A 30 -13.84 -12.43 -6.70
C ARG A 30 -13.66 -11.62 -7.97
N ARG A 31 -13.25 -10.37 -7.81
CA ARG A 31 -12.96 -9.47 -8.91
C ARG A 31 -11.47 -9.47 -9.23
N ALA A 32 -11.12 -9.29 -10.49
CA ALA A 32 -9.76 -8.99 -10.93
C ALA A 32 -9.76 -7.84 -11.93
N VAL A 33 -8.66 -7.09 -11.98
CA VAL A 33 -8.50 -5.92 -12.84
C VAL A 33 -7.27 -6.08 -13.70
N VAL A 34 -7.40 -5.65 -14.96
CA VAL A 34 -6.30 -5.54 -15.91
C VAL A 34 -6.11 -4.07 -16.27
N LEU A 35 -4.92 -3.54 -16.01
CA LEU A 35 -4.51 -2.18 -16.38
C LEU A 35 -3.48 -2.26 -17.50
N VAL A 36 -3.84 -1.75 -18.67
CA VAL A 36 -2.94 -1.61 -19.82
C VAL A 36 -2.33 -0.21 -19.74
N VAL A 37 -1.02 -0.14 -19.58
CA VAL A 37 -0.28 1.12 -19.49
C VAL A 37 0.33 1.40 -20.86
N SER A 38 -0.28 2.37 -21.55
CA SER A 38 0.16 2.79 -22.89
C SER A 38 -0.43 4.14 -23.24
N THR A 39 0.44 5.14 -23.45
CA THR A 39 0.02 6.46 -23.93
C THR A 39 -0.62 6.40 -25.32
N SER A 40 -0.04 5.64 -26.27
CA SER A 40 -0.60 5.49 -27.62
C SER A 40 -1.87 4.64 -27.66
N GLY A 41 -1.96 3.60 -26.82
CA GLY A 41 -3.19 2.83 -26.63
C GLY A 41 -4.31 3.69 -26.06
N TYR A 42 -4.00 4.55 -25.09
CA TYR A 42 -4.97 5.48 -24.49
C TYR A 42 -5.48 6.52 -25.51
N ALA A 43 -4.61 6.98 -26.41
CA ALA A 43 -4.98 7.88 -27.51
C ALA A 43 -5.80 7.18 -28.62
N GLY A 44 -5.95 5.86 -28.58
CA GLY A 44 -6.63 5.06 -29.61
C GLY A 44 -5.81 4.88 -30.88
N GLU A 45 -4.51 5.14 -30.83
CA GLU A 45 -3.58 5.06 -31.98
C GLU A 45 -3.00 3.65 -32.16
N ALA A 46 -3.03 2.83 -31.11
CA ALA A 46 -2.56 1.46 -31.10
C ALA A 46 -3.61 0.53 -30.49
N GLU A 47 -3.88 -0.60 -31.15
CA GLU A 47 -4.71 -1.66 -30.59
C GLU A 47 -3.92 -2.45 -29.53
N ASP A 48 -4.56 -2.71 -28.40
CA ASP A 48 -3.98 -3.54 -27.35
C ASP A 48 -4.40 -5.02 -27.50
N ALA A 49 -3.38 -5.89 -27.54
CA ALA A 49 -3.55 -7.34 -27.54
C ALA A 49 -3.27 -7.99 -26.17
N THR A 50 -2.71 -7.24 -25.21
CA THR A 50 -2.29 -7.77 -23.91
C THR A 50 -3.42 -7.81 -22.89
N GLY A 51 -4.26 -6.78 -22.85
CA GLY A 51 -5.40 -6.64 -21.97
C GLY A 51 -6.43 -7.75 -22.17
N PRO A 52 -6.94 -7.99 -23.39
CA PRO A 52 -7.88 -9.09 -23.66
C PRO A 52 -7.31 -10.46 -23.29
N LEU A 53 -6.01 -10.67 -23.51
CA LEU A 53 -5.32 -11.91 -23.17
C LEU A 53 -5.27 -12.14 -21.66
N LEU A 54 -4.94 -11.11 -20.88
CA LEU A 54 -4.93 -11.16 -19.41
C LEU A 54 -6.33 -11.34 -18.84
N ALA A 55 -7.31 -10.63 -19.38
CA ALA A 55 -8.71 -10.74 -18.96
C ALA A 55 -9.26 -12.16 -19.22
N GLY A 56 -8.94 -12.75 -20.37
CA GLY A 56 -9.29 -14.14 -20.69
C GLY A 56 -8.64 -15.12 -19.70
N TRP A 57 -7.33 -14.98 -19.46
CA TRP A 57 -6.60 -15.81 -18.50
C TRP A 57 -7.21 -15.75 -17.08
N LEU A 58 -7.51 -14.55 -16.57
CA LEU A 58 -8.16 -14.40 -15.26
C LEU A 58 -9.60 -14.96 -15.28
N GLY A 59 -10.36 -14.72 -16.35
CA GLY A 59 -11.72 -15.23 -16.51
C GLY A 59 -11.80 -16.76 -16.49
N GLU A 60 -10.86 -17.45 -17.13
CA GLU A 60 -10.75 -18.92 -17.10
C GLU A 60 -10.54 -19.49 -15.69
N ARG A 61 -10.05 -18.67 -14.74
CA ARG A 61 -9.86 -19.04 -13.33
C ARG A 61 -11.06 -18.67 -12.44
N GLY A 62 -12.13 -18.16 -13.04
CA GLY A 62 -13.39 -17.83 -12.39
C GLY A 62 -13.49 -16.41 -11.84
N TYR A 63 -12.51 -15.54 -12.10
CA TYR A 63 -12.60 -14.13 -11.70
C TYR A 63 -13.67 -13.40 -12.51
N ARG A 64 -14.37 -12.49 -11.85
CA ARG A 64 -15.11 -11.42 -12.54
C ARG A 64 -14.10 -10.37 -12.99
N VAL A 65 -13.86 -10.29 -14.29
CA VAL A 65 -12.95 -9.32 -14.88
C VAL A 65 -13.77 -8.32 -15.66
N ASP A 66 -13.64 -7.04 -15.32
CA ASP A 66 -14.21 -5.96 -16.14
C ASP A 66 -13.39 -5.81 -17.43
N ALA A 67 -13.88 -4.99 -18.37
CA ALA A 67 -13.12 -4.66 -19.56
C ALA A 67 -11.72 -4.10 -19.18
N PRO A 68 -10.63 -4.53 -19.86
CA PRO A 68 -9.30 -3.98 -19.61
C PRO A 68 -9.30 -2.46 -19.65
N GLN A 69 -8.70 -1.84 -18.65
CA GLN A 69 -8.63 -0.39 -18.56
C GLN A 69 -7.30 0.07 -19.16
N ILE A 70 -7.36 0.94 -20.15
CA ILE A 70 -6.17 1.55 -20.74
C ILE A 70 -5.91 2.88 -20.04
N VAL A 71 -4.69 3.11 -19.59
CA VAL A 71 -4.24 4.35 -18.94
C VAL A 71 -2.94 4.83 -19.60
N PRO A 72 -2.70 6.15 -19.67
CA PRO A 72 -1.43 6.66 -20.15
C PRO A 72 -0.31 6.35 -19.14
N ASP A 73 0.93 6.37 -19.63
CA ASP A 73 2.13 6.25 -18.81
C ASP A 73 2.22 7.39 -17.78
N GLY A 74 3.00 7.21 -16.71
CA GLY A 74 3.14 8.24 -15.69
C GLY A 74 2.17 8.11 -14.50
N PRO A 75 1.88 9.24 -13.81
CA PRO A 75 1.07 9.27 -12.59
C PRO A 75 -0.35 8.70 -12.72
N ALA A 76 -0.89 8.62 -13.95
CA ALA A 76 -2.21 8.04 -14.20
C ALA A 76 -2.30 6.56 -13.78
N VAL A 77 -1.18 5.83 -13.84
CA VAL A 77 -1.09 4.44 -13.39
C VAL A 77 -1.38 4.35 -11.89
N GLY A 78 -0.72 5.18 -11.08
CA GLY A 78 -0.93 5.22 -9.64
C GLY A 78 -2.35 5.63 -9.26
N ASN A 79 -2.91 6.62 -9.97
CA ASN A 79 -4.30 7.04 -9.76
C ASN A 79 -5.29 5.90 -10.03
N ALA A 80 -5.08 5.13 -11.10
CA ALA A 80 -5.92 3.97 -11.40
C ALA A 80 -5.77 2.86 -10.35
N LEU A 81 -4.55 2.56 -9.92
CA LEU A 81 -4.28 1.58 -8.88
C LEU A 81 -4.94 1.96 -7.54
N ARG A 82 -4.72 3.20 -7.08
CA ARG A 82 -5.32 3.75 -5.85
C ARG A 82 -6.84 3.69 -5.90
N ARG A 83 -7.45 4.01 -7.05
CA ARG A 83 -8.90 3.90 -7.21
C ARG A 83 -9.43 2.48 -6.94
N HIS A 84 -8.71 1.45 -7.34
CA HIS A 84 -9.17 0.06 -7.11
C HIS A 84 -8.90 -0.45 -5.70
N VAL A 85 -7.85 0.02 -5.04
CA VAL A 85 -7.40 -0.54 -3.75
C VAL A 85 -7.71 0.35 -2.54
N LEU A 86 -7.91 1.65 -2.74
CA LEU A 86 -8.23 2.64 -1.71
C LEU A 86 -9.69 3.12 -1.86
N ASP A 87 -10.10 3.46 -3.07
CA ASP A 87 -11.40 4.12 -3.31
C ASP A 87 -12.51 3.09 -3.54
N GLY A 88 -13.06 2.55 -2.45
CA GLY A 88 -14.24 1.67 -2.51
C GLY A 88 -14.37 0.70 -1.34
N PRO A 89 -15.57 0.13 -1.14
CA PRO A 89 -15.82 -0.84 -0.09
C PRO A 89 -14.94 -2.08 -0.24
N GLU A 90 -14.44 -2.62 0.87
CA GLU A 90 -13.46 -3.73 0.90
C GLU A 90 -13.96 -4.97 0.14
N GLU A 91 -15.27 -5.20 0.15
CA GLU A 91 -15.93 -6.32 -0.52
C GLU A 91 -15.89 -6.23 -2.04
N GLU A 92 -15.78 -5.02 -2.61
CA GLU A 92 -15.74 -4.78 -4.06
C GLU A 92 -14.32 -4.69 -4.61
N ARG A 93 -13.32 -4.57 -3.74
CA ARG A 93 -11.91 -4.50 -4.12
C ARG A 93 -11.48 -5.77 -4.86
N PRO A 94 -10.71 -5.64 -5.95
CA PRO A 94 -10.21 -6.80 -6.67
C PRO A 94 -9.25 -7.61 -5.78
N ARG A 95 -9.16 -8.91 -6.01
CA ARG A 95 -8.16 -9.78 -5.37
C ARG A 95 -6.87 -9.84 -6.15
N VAL A 96 -6.92 -9.50 -7.43
CA VAL A 96 -5.77 -9.47 -8.32
C VAL A 96 -5.86 -8.24 -9.23
N ILE A 97 -4.78 -7.48 -9.31
CA ILE A 97 -4.55 -6.45 -10.32
C ILE A 97 -3.30 -6.82 -11.10
N VAL A 98 -3.42 -6.88 -12.42
CA VAL A 98 -2.29 -7.07 -13.32
C VAL A 98 -2.13 -5.83 -14.17
N THR A 99 -0.94 -5.23 -14.13
CA THR A 99 -0.57 -4.18 -15.09
C THR A 99 0.25 -4.76 -16.23
N THR A 100 0.15 -4.17 -17.42
CA THR A 100 0.95 -4.52 -18.59
C THR A 100 1.45 -3.26 -19.28
N GLY A 101 2.76 -3.10 -19.42
CA GLY A 101 3.38 -1.89 -19.97
C GLY A 101 4.02 -0.98 -18.92
N GLY A 102 4.78 0.03 -19.37
CA GLY A 102 5.38 1.05 -18.51
C GLY A 102 6.49 0.55 -17.56
N THR A 103 7.13 -0.59 -17.83
CA THR A 103 8.12 -1.25 -16.94
C THR A 103 9.57 -1.18 -17.46
N GLY A 104 9.84 -0.50 -18.58
CA GLY A 104 11.16 -0.38 -19.17
C GLY A 104 12.02 0.71 -18.54
N LEU A 105 12.99 1.21 -19.29
CA LEU A 105 13.93 2.27 -18.87
C LEU A 105 13.60 3.64 -19.49
N ALA A 106 12.50 3.77 -20.25
CA ALA A 106 12.11 5.07 -20.77
C ALA A 106 11.73 6.01 -19.62
N PRO A 107 11.92 7.34 -19.76
CA PRO A 107 11.57 8.30 -18.71
C PRO A 107 10.11 8.22 -18.23
N GLU A 108 9.21 7.82 -19.12
CA GLU A 108 7.77 7.72 -18.88
C GLU A 108 7.36 6.38 -18.24
N ASP A 109 8.22 5.36 -18.35
CA ASP A 109 8.03 4.05 -17.74
C ASP A 109 8.11 4.21 -16.22
N THR A 110 6.98 4.41 -15.55
CA THR A 110 6.90 4.66 -14.10
C THR A 110 5.96 3.70 -13.39
N THR A 111 5.46 2.69 -14.11
CA THR A 111 4.54 1.68 -13.56
C THR A 111 5.09 0.99 -12.30
N PRO A 112 6.39 0.62 -12.23
CA PRO A 112 6.96 0.05 -11.02
C PRO A 112 6.94 1.00 -9.82
N GLU A 113 7.24 2.28 -10.04
CA GLU A 113 7.26 3.32 -9.00
C GLU A 113 5.84 3.56 -8.47
N GLU A 114 4.87 3.73 -9.38
CA GLU A 114 3.47 3.91 -9.03
C GLU A 114 2.90 2.69 -8.29
N THR A 115 3.26 1.49 -8.75
CA THR A 115 2.85 0.24 -8.08
C THR A 115 3.46 0.14 -6.69
N ARG A 116 4.78 0.36 -6.56
CA ARG A 116 5.48 0.26 -5.27
C ARG A 116 4.89 1.21 -4.23
N SER A 117 4.44 2.39 -4.64
CA SER A 117 3.86 3.39 -3.74
C SER A 117 2.60 2.93 -3.00
N ILE A 118 1.91 1.89 -3.49
CA ILE A 118 0.67 1.39 -2.88
C ILE A 118 0.83 0.03 -2.17
N LEU A 119 1.99 -0.62 -2.29
CA LEU A 119 2.20 -1.96 -1.73
C LEU A 119 2.48 -1.86 -0.22
N ASP A 120 1.79 -2.68 0.58
CA ASP A 120 2.15 -2.94 1.97
C ASP A 120 3.39 -3.83 2.08
N LYS A 121 3.52 -4.78 1.14
CA LYS A 121 4.57 -5.79 1.11
C LYS A 121 4.95 -6.11 -0.32
N GLU A 122 6.24 -6.07 -0.62
CA GLU A 122 6.78 -6.52 -1.91
C GLU A 122 6.99 -8.03 -1.92
N ALA A 123 6.70 -8.65 -3.07
CA ALA A 123 6.92 -10.06 -3.37
C ALA A 123 8.09 -10.21 -4.35
N THR A 124 9.28 -9.77 -3.93
CA THR A 124 10.49 -9.69 -4.77
C THR A 124 10.88 -11.02 -5.42
N GLY A 125 10.59 -12.16 -4.77
CA GLY A 125 10.81 -13.49 -5.34
C GLY A 125 9.98 -13.78 -6.60
N ILE A 126 8.77 -13.21 -6.72
CA ILE A 126 7.95 -13.33 -7.93
C ILE A 126 8.59 -12.54 -9.07
N VAL A 127 9.05 -11.32 -8.78
CA VAL A 127 9.76 -10.47 -9.75
C VAL A 127 11.01 -11.17 -10.27
N GLN A 128 11.81 -11.77 -9.39
CA GLN A 128 12.99 -12.53 -9.79
C GLN A 128 12.62 -13.70 -10.70
N ALA A 129 11.59 -14.47 -10.37
CA ALA A 129 11.15 -15.60 -11.19
C ALA A 129 10.67 -15.16 -12.60
N LEU A 130 10.01 -14.00 -12.70
CA LEU A 130 9.59 -13.41 -13.96
C LEU A 130 10.81 -13.02 -14.83
N VAL A 131 11.78 -12.35 -14.23
CA VAL A 131 13.02 -11.94 -14.91
C VAL A 131 13.84 -13.17 -15.33
N ASP A 132 14.03 -14.14 -14.46
CA ASP A 132 14.77 -15.39 -14.76
C ASP A 132 14.13 -16.16 -15.92
N HIS A 133 12.79 -16.25 -15.94
CA HIS A 133 12.08 -16.91 -17.02
C HIS A 133 12.23 -16.18 -18.35
N GLY A 134 12.16 -14.85 -18.34
CA GLY A 134 12.37 -14.02 -19.53
C GLY A 134 13.81 -14.13 -20.07
N LEU A 135 14.79 -14.11 -19.17
CA LEU A 135 16.22 -14.20 -19.50
C LEU A 135 16.61 -15.53 -20.15
N ALA A 136 15.86 -16.60 -19.91
CA ALA A 136 16.06 -17.87 -20.60
C ALA A 136 15.81 -17.77 -22.12
N LYS A 137 15.13 -16.72 -22.59
CA LYS A 137 14.75 -16.51 -24.00
C LYS A 137 15.36 -15.24 -24.59
N LEU A 138 15.34 -14.13 -23.84
CA LEU A 138 15.68 -12.79 -24.31
C LEU A 138 16.56 -12.06 -23.29
N PRO A 139 17.79 -11.63 -23.66
CA PRO A 139 18.64 -10.81 -22.79
C PRO A 139 17.98 -9.51 -22.33
N GLU A 140 17.09 -8.93 -23.14
CA GLU A 140 16.37 -7.68 -22.87
C GLU A 140 15.46 -7.78 -21.64
N ALA A 141 15.10 -8.99 -21.21
CA ALA A 141 14.34 -9.20 -19.97
C ALA A 141 15.06 -8.63 -18.73
N ALA A 142 16.40 -8.51 -18.76
CA ALA A 142 17.18 -7.85 -17.70
C ALA A 142 16.80 -6.38 -17.48
N MET A 143 16.21 -5.70 -18.47
CA MET A 143 15.83 -4.28 -18.38
C MET A 143 14.46 -4.09 -17.73
N SER A 144 13.69 -5.15 -17.49
CA SER A 144 12.39 -5.04 -16.84
C SER A 144 12.55 -4.60 -15.39
N ARG A 145 11.85 -3.52 -15.01
CA ARG A 145 11.80 -3.00 -13.65
C ARG A 145 10.51 -3.33 -12.92
N GLY A 146 9.65 -4.19 -13.49
CA GLY A 146 8.35 -4.55 -12.90
C GLY A 146 8.45 -4.97 -11.44
N THR A 147 7.45 -4.61 -10.63
CA THR A 147 7.33 -5.07 -9.24
C THR A 147 6.09 -5.94 -9.05
N ALA A 148 6.01 -6.62 -7.91
CA ALA A 148 4.88 -7.41 -7.48
C ALA A 148 4.74 -7.33 -5.96
N GLY A 149 3.53 -7.44 -5.44
CA GLY A 149 3.30 -7.43 -4.00
C GLY A 149 1.84 -7.43 -3.61
N ALA A 150 1.58 -7.14 -2.34
CA ALA A 150 0.25 -7.06 -1.78
C ALA A 150 -0.04 -5.66 -1.25
N CYS A 151 -1.26 -5.19 -1.49
CA CYS A 151 -1.90 -4.05 -0.83
C CYS A 151 -3.17 -4.60 -0.17
N ASP A 152 -3.18 -4.66 1.15
CA ASP A 152 -4.22 -5.33 1.95
C ASP A 152 -4.49 -6.77 1.45
N ARG A 153 -5.67 -7.03 0.87
CA ARG A 153 -6.07 -8.35 0.33
C ARG A 153 -5.92 -8.44 -1.19
N THR A 154 -5.29 -7.45 -1.81
CA THR A 154 -5.13 -7.35 -3.26
C THR A 154 -3.70 -7.69 -3.64
N PHE A 155 -3.53 -8.69 -4.51
CA PHE A 155 -2.25 -8.94 -5.16
C PHE A 155 -2.09 -8.03 -6.39
N VAL A 156 -0.96 -7.34 -6.52
CA VAL A 156 -0.65 -6.48 -7.66
C VAL A 156 0.66 -6.95 -8.29
N VAL A 157 0.70 -7.05 -9.61
CA VAL A 157 1.91 -7.45 -10.36
C VAL A 157 2.02 -6.69 -11.68
N ASN A 158 3.25 -6.26 -12.01
CA ASN A 158 3.56 -5.64 -13.28
C ASN A 158 4.13 -6.67 -14.26
N LEU A 159 3.57 -6.70 -15.47
CA LEU A 159 4.06 -7.49 -16.58
C LEU A 159 4.56 -6.57 -17.72
N PRO A 160 5.48 -7.06 -18.57
CA PRO A 160 5.93 -6.28 -19.73
C PRO A 160 4.80 -6.01 -20.72
N GLY A 161 4.87 -4.90 -21.45
CA GLY A 161 3.85 -4.49 -22.43
C GLY A 161 3.82 -5.31 -23.74
N SER A 162 4.61 -6.38 -23.85
CA SER A 162 4.63 -7.25 -25.03
C SER A 162 3.79 -8.51 -24.79
N VAL A 163 3.10 -8.99 -25.83
CA VAL A 163 2.31 -10.24 -25.76
C VAL A 163 3.16 -11.44 -25.31
N GLY A 164 4.44 -11.49 -25.73
CA GLY A 164 5.39 -12.51 -25.28
C GLY A 164 5.68 -12.41 -23.79
N GLY A 165 6.00 -11.20 -23.30
CA GLY A 165 6.26 -10.96 -21.88
C GLY A 165 5.06 -11.26 -20.98
N VAL A 166 3.85 -10.97 -21.44
CA VAL A 166 2.62 -11.34 -20.72
C VAL A 166 2.42 -12.85 -20.65
N LYS A 167 2.63 -13.59 -21.74
CA LYS A 167 2.53 -15.07 -21.74
C LYS A 167 3.57 -15.71 -20.81
N ASP A 168 4.75 -15.14 -20.77
CA ASP A 168 5.82 -15.55 -19.86
C ASP A 168 5.42 -15.28 -18.41
N GLY A 169 4.84 -14.10 -18.14
CA GLY A 169 4.29 -13.76 -16.84
C GLY A 169 3.19 -14.72 -16.38
N ILE A 170 2.24 -15.03 -17.26
CA ILE A 170 1.19 -16.01 -17.03
C ILE A 170 1.78 -17.37 -16.65
N THR A 171 2.83 -17.82 -17.36
CA THR A 171 3.47 -19.12 -17.09
C THR A 171 4.01 -19.22 -15.65
N ILE A 172 4.53 -18.11 -15.10
CA ILE A 172 5.04 -18.04 -13.74
C ILE A 172 3.92 -17.88 -12.72
N LEU A 173 2.94 -17.01 -13.00
CA LEU A 173 1.88 -16.67 -12.06
C LEU A 173 0.83 -17.78 -11.92
N ASP A 174 0.52 -18.48 -13.00
CA ASP A 174 -0.54 -19.49 -13.04
C ASP A 174 -0.49 -20.53 -11.91
N PRO A 175 0.65 -21.23 -11.67
CA PRO A 175 0.70 -22.24 -10.62
C PRO A 175 0.61 -21.67 -9.20
N ILE A 176 0.92 -20.38 -8.99
CA ILE A 176 1.06 -19.77 -7.66
C ILE A 176 -0.09 -18.84 -7.29
N LEU A 177 -0.88 -18.36 -8.25
CA LEU A 177 -1.89 -17.31 -8.00
C LEU A 177 -2.93 -17.74 -6.95
N HIS A 178 -3.34 -19.00 -6.97
CA HIS A 178 -4.28 -19.54 -5.98
C HIS A 178 -3.71 -19.57 -4.55
N HIS A 179 -2.42 -19.86 -4.39
CA HIS A 179 -1.73 -19.84 -3.09
C HIS A 179 -1.62 -18.41 -2.56
N ILE A 180 -1.24 -17.46 -3.44
CA ILE A 180 -1.15 -16.03 -3.10
C ILE A 180 -2.51 -15.55 -2.58
N GLN A 181 -3.57 -15.81 -3.33
CA GLN A 181 -4.92 -15.39 -2.94
C GLN A 181 -5.36 -16.02 -1.61
N ALA A 182 -5.16 -17.33 -1.43
CA ALA A 182 -5.53 -18.02 -0.20
C ALA A 182 -4.82 -17.40 1.02
N GLN A 183 -3.52 -17.09 0.88
CA GLN A 183 -2.74 -16.43 1.93
C GLN A 183 -3.26 -15.02 2.25
N LEU A 184 -3.57 -14.21 1.23
CA LEU A 184 -4.10 -12.85 1.42
C LEU A 184 -5.51 -12.84 2.02
N GLU A 185 -6.29 -13.89 1.78
CA GLU A 185 -7.63 -14.02 2.34
C GLU A 185 -7.66 -14.73 3.71
N ASN A 186 -6.50 -15.12 4.24
CA ASN A 186 -6.37 -15.91 5.47
C ASN A 186 -7.20 -17.21 5.44
N VAL A 187 -7.36 -17.82 4.26
CA VAL A 187 -8.00 -19.11 4.07
C VAL A 187 -6.92 -20.15 3.72
N GLY A 188 -7.03 -21.35 4.29
CA GLY A 188 -6.11 -22.43 3.93
C GLY A 188 -6.23 -22.77 2.44
N ASP A 189 -5.11 -22.77 1.73
CA ASP A 189 -4.99 -23.11 0.30
C ASP A 189 -5.23 -24.62 0.00
N GLY A 190 -5.51 -25.42 1.04
CA GLY A 190 -5.71 -26.86 0.95
C GLY A 190 -4.42 -27.67 0.73
N VAL A 191 -3.25 -27.03 0.63
CA VAL A 191 -1.91 -27.66 0.63
C VAL A 191 -1.25 -27.46 2.01
N HIS A 192 -1.48 -26.29 2.59
CA HIS A 192 -1.33 -25.93 3.99
C HIS A 192 -2.74 -25.73 4.56
N ALA A 193 -3.46 -26.85 4.78
CA ALA A 193 -4.51 -26.80 5.78
C ALA A 193 -3.90 -26.16 7.04
N PRO A 194 -4.60 -25.23 7.74
CA PRO A 194 -4.12 -24.77 9.02
C PRO A 194 -3.77 -26.04 9.80
N ARG A 195 -2.53 -26.14 10.28
CA ARG A 195 -2.21 -27.21 11.23
C ARG A 195 -3.21 -26.99 12.36
N GLY A 196 -4.29 -27.78 12.33
CA GLY A 196 -5.31 -27.74 13.35
C GLY A 196 -4.57 -27.80 14.65
N ARG A 197 -4.91 -26.89 15.57
CA ARG A 197 -4.33 -26.81 16.91
C ARG A 197 -4.17 -28.25 17.40
N ALA A 198 -2.95 -28.76 17.32
CA ALA A 198 -2.68 -30.12 17.74
C ALA A 198 -3.01 -30.07 19.23
N ALA A 199 -3.97 -30.92 19.63
CA ALA A 199 -4.27 -31.12 21.03
C ALA A 199 -2.94 -31.21 21.79
N GLU A 200 -2.81 -30.39 22.83
CA GLU A 200 -1.66 -30.34 23.72
C GLU A 200 -1.30 -31.78 24.13
N ALA A 201 -0.30 -32.33 23.47
CA ALA A 201 0.41 -33.50 23.93
C ALA A 201 1.66 -32.96 24.60
N ASP A 202 1.59 -32.95 25.93
CA ASP A 202 2.66 -32.68 26.86
C ASP A 202 3.87 -33.58 26.53
N ALA A 203 4.82 -33.05 25.77
CA ALA A 203 6.08 -33.69 25.47
C ALA A 203 7.17 -32.62 25.55
N ALA A 204 7.85 -32.60 26.70
CA ALA A 204 9.01 -31.77 26.96
C ALA A 204 10.04 -31.88 25.81
N LEU A 205 10.34 -30.74 25.18
CA LEU A 205 11.43 -30.63 24.23
C LEU A 205 12.78 -30.75 24.98
N PRO A 206 13.76 -31.51 24.47
CA PRO A 206 15.08 -31.57 25.09
C PRO A 206 15.79 -30.22 24.98
N ALA A 207 16.44 -29.81 26.07
CA ALA A 207 17.20 -28.58 26.17
C ALA A 207 18.29 -28.51 25.08
N THR A 208 18.10 -27.62 24.11
CA THR A 208 19.16 -27.21 23.19
C THR A 208 19.96 -26.08 23.83
N GLU A 209 21.27 -26.25 23.91
CA GLU A 209 22.24 -25.27 24.38
C GLU A 209 21.98 -23.86 23.81
N PRO A 210 22.05 -22.79 24.63
CA PRO A 210 21.77 -21.44 24.16
C PRO A 210 22.86 -20.94 23.19
N PHE A 211 22.40 -20.25 22.15
CA PHE A 211 23.24 -19.52 21.20
C PHE A 211 24.09 -18.49 21.96
N SER A 212 25.40 -18.44 21.69
CA SER A 212 26.31 -17.51 22.37
C SER A 212 26.01 -16.07 21.93
N VAL A 213 25.46 -15.28 22.85
CA VAL A 213 25.23 -13.84 22.69
C VAL A 213 26.58 -13.14 22.77
N LEU A 214 26.95 -12.36 21.75
CA LEU A 214 28.12 -11.48 21.83
C LEU A 214 27.95 -10.50 23.01
N PRO A 215 29.00 -10.23 23.80
CA PRO A 215 28.88 -9.41 25.00
C PRO A 215 28.40 -8.00 24.62
N SER A 216 27.30 -7.58 25.23
CA SER A 216 26.82 -6.20 25.19
C SER A 216 27.79 -5.29 25.98
N PRO A 217 27.99 -4.02 25.57
CA PRO A 217 28.79 -3.07 26.34
C PRO A 217 28.18 -2.86 27.73
N GLU A 218 29.03 -2.71 28.75
CA GLU A 218 28.60 -2.70 30.16
C GLU A 218 27.60 -1.56 30.47
N PRO A 219 26.54 -1.84 31.25
CA PRO A 219 25.54 -0.86 31.62
C PRO A 219 26.06 0.10 32.70
N VAL A 220 25.84 1.41 32.49
CA VAL A 220 25.98 2.44 33.53
C VAL A 220 24.85 2.22 34.55
N GLY A 221 25.23 2.06 35.81
CA GLY A 221 24.37 1.57 36.89
C GLY A 221 23.07 2.37 37.12
N GLY A 222 21.97 1.63 37.17
CA GLY A 222 20.67 2.06 37.66
C GLY A 222 19.71 0.88 37.59
N SER A 223 19.43 0.24 38.73
CA SER A 223 18.61 -0.97 38.82
C SER A 223 17.13 -0.66 38.55
N PRO A 224 16.45 -1.31 37.59
CA PRO A 224 15.00 -1.42 37.60
C PRO A 224 14.58 -2.72 38.28
N ALA A 225 13.53 -2.62 39.10
CA ALA A 225 12.90 -3.72 39.81
C ALA A 225 12.33 -4.78 38.85
N ALA A 226 12.27 -6.02 39.34
CA ALA A 226 11.72 -7.17 38.64
C ALA A 226 10.24 -6.97 38.26
N VAL A 227 9.89 -7.30 37.01
CA VAL A 227 8.50 -7.39 36.54
C VAL A 227 8.20 -8.86 36.25
N GLU A 228 7.22 -9.40 36.96
CA GLU A 228 6.69 -10.76 36.79
C GLU A 228 5.99 -10.94 35.43
N PRO A 229 5.95 -12.16 34.85
CA PRO A 229 5.34 -12.38 33.55
C PRO A 229 3.82 -12.46 33.68
N VAL A 230 3.10 -11.62 32.93
CA VAL A 230 1.63 -11.71 32.80
C VAL A 230 1.30 -12.65 31.64
N GLY A 231 0.74 -13.81 31.95
CA GLY A 231 0.02 -14.64 30.99
C GLY A 231 -1.34 -14.00 30.64
N GLY A 232 -1.64 -13.91 29.35
CA GLY A 232 -2.91 -13.39 28.85
C GLY A 232 -3.46 -14.23 27.69
N SER A 233 -4.70 -14.71 27.87
CA SER A 233 -5.57 -15.33 26.86
C SER A 233 -6.15 -14.25 25.88
N PRO A 234 -7.03 -14.57 24.92
CA PRO A 234 -7.09 -13.93 23.60
C PRO A 234 -7.39 -12.42 23.65
N ALA A 235 -6.87 -11.69 22.66
CA ALA A 235 -6.89 -10.24 22.51
C ALA A 235 -8.16 -9.56 23.04
N ALA A 236 -7.98 -8.77 24.10
CA ALA A 236 -8.92 -7.72 24.45
C ALA A 236 -8.99 -6.74 23.28
N VAL A 237 -10.20 -6.36 22.87
CA VAL A 237 -10.41 -5.24 21.95
C VAL A 237 -9.76 -4.02 22.59
N GLU A 238 -8.66 -3.53 22.01
CA GLU A 238 -8.00 -2.33 22.52
C GLU A 238 -8.99 -1.17 22.46
N PRO A 239 -9.08 -0.33 23.52
CA PRO A 239 -10.04 0.76 23.54
C PRO A 239 -9.70 1.77 22.45
N MET A 240 -10.63 1.95 21.49
CA MET A 240 -10.51 2.99 20.47
C MET A 240 -10.64 4.37 21.11
N PRO A 241 -9.83 5.36 20.70
CA PRO A 241 -9.99 6.71 21.21
C PRO A 241 -11.35 7.28 20.77
N GLU A 242 -12.00 8.02 21.67
CA GLU A 242 -13.25 8.71 21.31
C GLU A 242 -13.01 9.73 20.20
N PRO A 243 -13.89 9.80 19.19
CA PRO A 243 -13.73 10.68 18.04
C PRO A 243 -13.68 12.14 18.48
N PHE A 244 -12.76 12.89 17.89
CA PHE A 244 -12.54 14.30 18.18
C PHE A 244 -12.06 15.01 16.93
N ALA A 245 -12.58 16.21 16.69
CA ALA A 245 -12.16 17.05 15.60
C ALA A 245 -12.05 18.50 16.06
N TRP A 246 -10.99 19.19 15.63
CA TRP A 246 -10.79 20.61 15.91
C TRP A 246 -10.02 21.28 14.78
N GLY A 247 -10.44 22.49 14.39
CA GLY A 247 -9.92 23.21 13.24
C GLY A 247 -9.66 24.68 13.54
N ARG A 248 -8.60 25.26 12.95
CA ARG A 248 -8.34 26.69 13.05
C ARG A 248 -7.66 27.25 11.80
N VAL A 249 -8.20 28.34 11.26
CA VAL A 249 -7.50 29.23 10.34
C VAL A 249 -6.92 30.40 11.14
N THR A 250 -5.63 30.68 11.01
CA THR A 250 -4.91 31.61 11.91
C THR A 250 -3.82 32.40 11.20
N ASN A 251 -3.49 33.61 11.68
CA ASN A 251 -2.28 34.34 11.27
C ASN A 251 -1.07 34.02 12.17
N GLU A 252 -1.27 33.27 13.25
CA GLU A 252 -0.22 32.90 14.20
C GLU A 252 0.60 31.70 13.71
N PRO A 253 1.88 31.57 14.14
CA PRO A 253 2.67 30.35 13.90
C PRO A 253 1.95 29.10 14.41
N LEU A 254 2.09 27.99 13.66
CA LEU A 254 1.50 26.71 14.01
C LEU A 254 2.31 26.03 15.13
N ASP A 255 1.63 25.47 16.13
CA ASP A 255 2.26 24.83 17.29
C ASP A 255 2.00 23.33 17.28
N LEU A 256 3.01 22.57 16.85
CA LEU A 256 2.99 21.12 16.85
C LEU A 256 2.72 20.55 18.25
N THR A 257 3.34 21.10 19.28
CA THR A 257 3.21 20.56 20.65
C THR A 257 1.77 20.70 21.14
N ALA A 258 1.14 21.85 20.89
CA ALA A 258 -0.26 22.07 21.21
C ALA A 258 -1.20 21.17 20.38
N ALA A 259 -0.92 21.00 19.08
CA ALA A 259 -1.71 20.13 18.21
C ALA A 259 -1.64 18.66 18.64
N GLU A 260 -0.46 18.15 18.98
CA GLU A 260 -0.29 16.79 19.50
C GLU A 260 -1.01 16.59 20.82
N ALA A 261 -0.88 17.53 21.76
CA ALA A 261 -1.53 17.46 23.06
C ALA A 261 -3.07 17.43 22.95
N ARG A 262 -3.63 18.04 21.90
CA ARG A 262 -5.07 18.11 21.65
C ARG A 262 -5.65 16.75 21.22
N VAL A 263 -4.91 15.98 20.43
CA VAL A 263 -5.39 14.71 19.86
C VAL A 263 -4.96 13.49 20.64
N LYS A 264 -3.83 13.54 21.36
CA LYS A 264 -3.31 12.41 22.14
C LYS A 264 -4.19 12.08 23.34
N THR A 265 -4.33 10.79 23.60
CA THR A 265 -5.02 10.20 24.76
C THR A 265 -4.23 9.00 25.25
N PRO A 266 -4.51 8.45 26.45
CA PRO A 266 -3.92 7.18 26.89
C PRO A 266 -4.15 6.00 25.92
N GLN A 267 -5.16 6.09 25.06
CA GLN A 267 -5.52 5.09 24.04
C GLN A 267 -4.77 5.28 22.71
N THR A 268 -3.97 6.35 22.57
CA THR A 268 -3.25 6.63 21.33
C THR A 268 -2.07 5.68 21.16
N GLY A 269 -2.19 4.77 20.18
CA GLY A 269 -1.11 3.87 19.76
C GLY A 269 -0.35 4.36 18.52
N ALA A 270 -0.90 5.33 17.78
CA ALA A 270 -0.27 5.95 16.64
C ALA A 270 -0.62 7.44 16.51
N LEU A 271 0.35 8.22 16.04
CA LEU A 271 0.21 9.64 15.72
C LEU A 271 0.80 9.88 14.35
N ALA A 272 -0.01 10.38 13.42
CA ALA A 272 0.43 10.86 12.12
C ALA A 272 0.38 12.39 12.10
N VAL A 273 1.45 13.01 11.62
CA VAL A 273 1.57 14.47 11.51
C VAL A 273 1.96 14.81 10.09
N PHE A 274 1.23 15.74 9.47
CA PHE A 274 1.55 16.31 8.17
C PHE A 274 1.86 17.79 8.31
N HIS A 275 2.98 18.19 7.70
CA HIS A 275 3.42 19.58 7.57
C HIS A 275 3.35 20.01 6.10
N GLY A 276 2.55 21.02 5.82
CA GLY A 276 2.54 21.75 4.55
C GLY A 276 3.63 22.82 4.56
N VAL A 277 4.88 22.40 4.32
CA VAL A 277 6.05 23.29 4.37
C VAL A 277 6.17 24.12 3.09
N VAL A 278 6.43 25.42 3.24
CA VAL A 278 6.76 26.31 2.11
C VAL A 278 8.12 25.91 1.51
N ARG A 279 8.15 25.65 0.20
CA ARG A 279 9.36 25.30 -0.56
C ARG A 279 9.87 26.51 -1.35
N ASP A 280 11.14 26.46 -1.74
CA ASP A 280 11.84 27.45 -2.55
C ASP A 280 11.55 27.35 -4.06
N HIS A 281 10.81 26.33 -4.49
CA HIS A 281 10.44 26.10 -5.87
C HIS A 281 8.95 25.74 -6.02
N ASP A 282 8.32 26.26 -7.07
CA ASP A 282 6.97 25.88 -7.51
C ASP A 282 6.81 26.14 -9.02
N SER A 283 6.07 25.28 -9.72
CA SER A 283 5.68 25.45 -11.14
C SER A 283 6.84 25.77 -12.12
N GLY A 284 8.02 25.16 -11.89
CA GLY A 284 9.18 25.31 -12.78
C GLY A 284 10.05 26.54 -12.54
N ARG A 285 9.85 27.23 -11.41
CA ARG A 285 10.68 28.36 -10.93
C ARG A 285 11.36 27.98 -9.62
N ASP A 286 12.64 28.34 -9.48
CA ASP A 286 13.50 28.03 -8.33
C ASP A 286 13.81 29.26 -7.45
N ASP A 287 13.04 30.35 -7.61
CA ASP A 287 13.30 31.65 -6.99
C ASP A 287 12.15 32.17 -6.12
N VAL A 288 11.38 31.26 -5.51
CA VAL A 288 10.30 31.61 -4.57
C VAL A 288 10.91 32.01 -3.23
N VAL A 289 10.66 33.24 -2.79
CA VAL A 289 11.22 33.79 -1.54
C VAL A 289 10.23 33.77 -0.36
N GLY A 290 8.94 33.60 -0.66
CA GLY A 290 7.87 33.53 0.32
C GLY A 290 6.50 33.35 -0.33
N LEU A 291 5.51 33.03 0.51
CA LEU A 291 4.11 32.90 0.11
C LEU A 291 3.24 33.78 1.00
N ALA A 292 2.22 34.40 0.43
CA ALA A 292 1.16 35.06 1.16
C ALA A 292 -0.15 34.29 1.00
N TYR A 293 -0.67 33.74 2.09
CA TYR A 293 -1.94 33.01 2.10
C TYR A 293 -3.09 33.93 2.51
N THR A 294 -4.18 33.89 1.75
CA THR A 294 -5.43 34.63 2.07
C THR A 294 -6.57 33.65 2.22
N ALA A 295 -7.38 33.79 3.27
CA ALA A 295 -8.57 32.99 3.50
C ALA A 295 -9.84 33.72 3.08
N HIS A 296 -10.80 33.01 2.48
CA HIS A 296 -12.17 33.47 2.38
C HIS A 296 -12.78 33.64 3.78
N PRO A 297 -13.74 34.56 3.99
CA PRO A 297 -14.46 34.65 5.27
C PRO A 297 -15.14 33.36 5.73
N GLN A 298 -15.46 32.45 4.80
CA GLN A 298 -16.06 31.14 5.11
C GLN A 298 -15.02 30.02 5.32
N ALA A 299 -13.72 30.31 5.21
CA ALA A 299 -12.69 29.26 5.29
C ALA A 299 -12.77 28.47 6.61
N GLN A 300 -12.99 29.14 7.74
CA GLN A 300 -13.15 28.47 9.03
C GLN A 300 -14.38 27.55 9.06
N SER A 301 -15.55 28.04 8.63
CA SER A 301 -16.76 27.22 8.64
C SER A 301 -16.65 26.01 7.70
N VAL A 302 -16.03 26.17 6.54
CA VAL A 302 -15.79 25.05 5.61
C VAL A 302 -14.77 24.06 6.18
N LEU A 303 -13.74 24.54 6.89
CA LEU A 303 -12.82 23.66 7.61
C LEU A 303 -13.54 22.84 8.68
N ASP A 304 -14.44 23.46 9.44
CA ASP A 304 -15.22 22.78 10.48
C ASP A 304 -16.13 21.70 9.87
N GLU A 305 -16.75 21.96 8.71
CA GLU A 305 -17.53 20.97 7.94
C GLU A 305 -16.68 19.79 7.46
N VAL A 306 -15.51 20.07 6.86
CA VAL A 306 -14.56 19.05 6.42
C VAL A 306 -14.14 18.15 7.56
N LEU A 307 -13.85 18.73 8.73
CA LEU A 307 -13.45 18.01 9.93
C LEU A 307 -14.58 17.13 10.49
N ALA A 308 -15.82 17.65 10.50
CA ALA A 308 -16.98 16.89 10.95
C ALA A 308 -17.25 15.66 10.07
N GLU A 309 -17.10 15.80 8.75
CA GLU A 309 -17.22 14.67 7.82
C GLU A 309 -16.06 13.68 7.98
N ALA A 310 -14.82 14.17 8.05
CA ALA A 310 -13.66 13.31 8.16
C ALA A 310 -13.67 12.49 9.46
N VAL A 311 -14.08 13.06 10.60
CA VAL A 311 -14.16 12.31 11.86
C VAL A 311 -15.33 11.32 11.87
N ALA A 312 -16.40 11.59 11.12
CA ALA A 312 -17.51 10.66 10.96
C ALA A 312 -17.11 9.43 10.13
N ASP A 313 -16.31 9.62 9.10
CA ASP A 313 -15.77 8.54 8.26
C ASP A 313 -14.70 7.71 8.98
N HIS A 314 -14.04 8.30 9.99
CA HIS A 314 -12.97 7.69 10.78
C HIS A 314 -13.30 7.71 12.29
N PRO A 315 -14.26 6.90 12.77
CA PRO A 315 -14.75 7.00 14.16
C PRO A 315 -13.72 6.63 15.24
N GLY A 316 -12.62 5.98 14.86
CA GLY A 316 -11.52 5.59 15.74
C GLY A 316 -10.35 6.57 15.79
N VAL A 317 -10.51 7.79 15.25
CA VAL A 317 -9.44 8.79 15.20
C VAL A 317 -9.81 10.10 15.86
N ARG A 318 -8.76 10.81 16.28
CA ARG A 318 -8.81 12.18 16.79
C ARG A 318 -7.98 13.05 15.88
N MET A 319 -8.54 14.12 15.36
CA MET A 319 -7.92 14.97 14.35
C MET A 319 -7.88 16.44 14.75
N SER A 320 -6.81 17.13 14.35
CA SER A 320 -6.63 18.56 14.50
C SER A 320 -6.06 19.12 13.20
N VAL A 321 -6.61 20.24 12.72
CA VAL A 321 -6.11 20.95 11.52
C VAL A 321 -5.89 22.41 11.85
N GLU A 322 -4.71 22.92 11.54
CA GLU A 322 -4.41 24.35 11.62
C GLU A 322 -3.86 24.83 10.28
N HIS A 323 -4.48 25.86 9.71
CA HIS A 323 -3.98 26.49 8.48
C HIS A 323 -3.54 27.92 8.78
N ARG A 324 -2.27 28.20 8.54
CA ARG A 324 -1.70 29.53 8.69
C ARG A 324 -1.96 30.36 7.44
N ILE A 325 -2.39 31.59 7.65
CA ILE A 325 -2.60 32.62 6.65
C ILE A 325 -1.70 33.83 6.93
N GLY A 326 -1.58 34.75 5.97
CA GLY A 326 -0.63 35.84 6.00
C GLY A 326 0.69 35.49 5.31
N GLU A 327 1.75 36.21 5.63
CA GLU A 327 3.08 36.03 5.02
C GLU A 327 3.86 34.89 5.68
N LEU A 328 4.35 33.97 4.86
CA LEU A 328 5.17 32.83 5.27
C LEU A 328 6.46 32.76 4.46
N ARG A 329 7.54 32.42 5.14
CA ARG A 329 8.87 32.21 4.52
C ARG A 329 9.07 30.76 4.11
N VAL A 330 10.02 30.53 3.20
CA VAL A 330 10.52 29.18 2.90
C VAL A 330 10.94 28.46 4.19
N GLY A 331 10.50 27.21 4.35
CA GLY A 331 10.70 26.39 5.53
C GLY A 331 9.64 26.56 6.64
N GLU A 332 8.73 27.53 6.54
CA GLU A 332 7.61 27.66 7.48
C GLU A 332 6.43 26.77 7.12
N ASP A 333 5.62 26.41 8.12
CA ASP A 333 4.42 25.58 7.95
C ASP A 333 3.19 26.43 7.63
N ALA A 334 2.58 26.14 6.47
CA ALA A 334 1.30 26.71 6.06
C ALA A 334 0.10 25.87 6.55
N LEU A 335 0.30 24.56 6.70
CA LEU A 335 -0.75 23.63 7.11
C LEU A 335 -0.16 22.61 8.08
N LEU A 336 -0.81 22.42 9.22
CA LEU A 336 -0.49 21.39 10.19
C LEU A 336 -1.72 20.49 10.36
N VAL A 337 -1.57 19.21 10.05
CA VAL A 337 -2.61 18.20 10.29
C VAL A 337 -2.05 17.16 11.25
N THR A 338 -2.79 16.88 12.31
CA THR A 338 -2.39 15.92 13.35
C THR A 338 -3.53 14.94 13.56
N VAL A 339 -3.25 13.64 13.41
CA VAL A 339 -4.23 12.57 13.58
C VAL A 339 -3.69 11.53 14.54
N ALA A 340 -4.45 11.22 15.59
CA ALA A 340 -4.16 10.17 16.56
C ALA A 340 -5.17 9.02 16.44
N SER A 341 -4.70 7.78 16.53
CA SER A 341 -5.54 6.58 16.55
C SER A 341 -4.91 5.50 17.42
N ALA A 342 -5.62 4.38 17.63
CA ALA A 342 -5.04 3.19 18.25
C ALA A 342 -4.01 2.50 17.32
N HIS A 343 -4.22 2.56 16.00
CA HIS A 343 -3.45 1.78 15.03
C HIS A 343 -2.90 2.64 13.88
N ARG A 344 -1.61 2.44 13.56
CA ARG A 344 -0.87 3.23 12.57
C ARG A 344 -1.55 3.37 11.20
N ARG A 345 -2.21 2.31 10.71
CA ARG A 345 -2.86 2.33 9.39
C ARG A 345 -3.97 3.38 9.35
N GLU A 346 -4.81 3.39 10.37
CA GLU A 346 -5.93 4.32 10.50
C GLU A 346 -5.43 5.77 10.61
N ALA A 347 -4.35 6.02 11.37
CA ALA A 347 -3.76 7.35 11.49
C ALA A 347 -3.24 7.87 10.15
N PHE A 348 -2.56 7.02 9.36
CA PHE A 348 -2.06 7.43 8.04
C PHE A 348 -3.18 7.67 7.03
N THR A 349 -4.16 6.76 6.95
CA THR A 349 -5.30 6.89 6.03
C THR A 349 -6.10 8.15 6.31
N ALA A 350 -6.51 8.36 7.57
CA ALA A 350 -7.27 9.55 7.95
C ALA A 350 -6.48 10.86 7.77
N CYS A 351 -5.15 10.85 8.02
CA CYS A 351 -4.31 12.02 7.81
C CYS A 351 -4.22 12.41 6.32
N ALA A 352 -3.98 11.44 5.43
CA ALA A 352 -3.90 11.68 3.99
C ALA A 352 -5.22 12.21 3.44
N GLU A 353 -6.34 11.55 3.76
CA GLU A 353 -7.67 12.00 3.32
C GLU A 353 -8.03 13.40 3.83
N LEU A 354 -7.70 13.70 5.08
CA LEU A 354 -7.99 15.01 5.67
C LEU A 354 -7.19 16.13 4.99
N VAL A 355 -5.92 15.88 4.66
CA VAL A 355 -5.10 16.84 3.90
C VAL A 355 -5.71 17.11 2.53
N ASP A 356 -6.13 16.07 1.81
CA ASP A 356 -6.73 16.20 0.48
C ASP A 356 -8.06 16.95 0.54
N ARG A 357 -8.94 16.62 1.51
CA ARG A 357 -10.21 17.33 1.70
C ARG A 357 -10.01 18.80 2.05
N VAL A 358 -9.05 19.11 2.92
CA VAL A 358 -8.72 20.50 3.29
C VAL A 358 -8.25 21.27 2.06
N LYS A 359 -7.29 20.72 1.29
CA LYS A 359 -6.78 21.37 0.08
C LYS A 359 -7.82 21.54 -1.03
N ALA A 360 -8.76 20.60 -1.14
CA ALA A 360 -9.78 20.64 -2.17
C ALA A 360 -10.95 21.59 -1.85
N ARG A 361 -11.30 21.75 -0.57
CA ARG A 361 -12.56 22.41 -0.17
C ARG A 361 -12.37 23.69 0.59
N VAL A 362 -11.33 23.82 1.41
CA VAL A 362 -11.16 24.99 2.28
C VAL A 362 -10.68 26.16 1.41
N PRO A 363 -11.48 27.24 1.25
CA PRO A 363 -11.18 28.32 0.32
C PRO A 363 -10.06 29.23 0.86
N ILE A 364 -8.82 28.76 0.74
CA ILE A 364 -7.59 29.47 1.06
C ILE A 364 -6.72 29.53 -0.19
N TRP A 365 -6.28 30.72 -0.54
CA TRP A 365 -5.51 31.01 -1.74
C TRP A 365 -4.07 31.33 -1.39
N LYS A 366 -3.13 30.93 -2.25
CA LYS A 366 -1.72 31.33 -2.13
C LYS A 366 -1.39 32.38 -3.20
N ARG A 367 -0.80 33.49 -2.78
CA ARG A 367 -0.05 34.40 -3.64
C ARG A 367 1.44 34.07 -3.49
N GLN A 368 2.13 33.89 -4.59
CA GLN A 368 3.56 33.63 -4.63
C GLN A 368 4.29 34.93 -4.90
N ASP A 369 5.34 35.22 -4.13
CA ASP A 369 6.21 36.37 -4.36
C ASP A 369 7.59 35.87 -4.85
N TYR A 370 8.04 36.38 -6.00
CA TYR A 370 9.29 35.98 -6.65
C TYR A 370 10.43 36.96 -6.38
N SER A 371 11.68 36.49 -6.55
CA SER A 371 12.90 37.27 -6.32
C SER A 371 13.03 38.54 -7.18
N ASP A 372 12.33 38.59 -8.32
CA ASP A 372 12.29 39.70 -9.28
C ASP A 372 11.24 40.78 -8.96
N GLY A 373 10.46 40.59 -7.89
CA GLY A 373 9.36 41.47 -7.48
C GLY A 373 8.01 41.18 -8.17
N GLY A 374 7.93 40.13 -9.00
CA GLY A 374 6.68 39.62 -9.54
C GLY A 374 5.86 38.83 -8.51
N HIS A 375 4.56 38.68 -8.77
CA HIS A 375 3.67 37.83 -7.98
C HIS A 375 2.65 37.09 -8.84
N ASP A 376 2.26 35.88 -8.40
CA ASP A 376 1.23 35.05 -9.05
C ASP A 376 0.21 34.54 -8.02
N TRP A 377 -1.04 34.35 -8.43
CA TRP A 377 -2.13 33.86 -7.59
C TRP A 377 -2.53 32.45 -8.00
N VAL A 378 -2.44 31.49 -7.09
CA VAL A 378 -2.81 30.10 -7.34
C VAL A 378 -4.04 29.73 -6.50
N GLY A 379 -5.06 29.18 -7.17
CA GLY A 379 -6.32 28.72 -6.56
C GLY A 379 -7.55 29.57 -6.88
N VAL A 380 -7.46 30.53 -7.81
CA VAL A 380 -8.59 31.35 -8.29
C VAL A 380 -9.06 30.83 -9.64
N GLU A 381 -9.76 29.70 -9.66
CA GLU A 381 -10.58 29.25 -10.81
C GLU A 381 -12.02 28.99 -10.38
#